data_AF-A0A538LP54-F1
#
_entry.id   AF-A0A538LP54-F1
#
_cell.length_a   1.000
_cell.length_b   1.000
_cell.length_c   1.000
_cell.angle_alpha   90.00
_cell.angle_beta   90.00
_cell.angle_gamma   90.00
#
_symmetry.space_group_name_H-M   'P 1'
#
loop_
_entity.id
_entity.type
_entity.pdbx_description
1 polymer ?
#
loop_
_entity_poly.entity_id
_entity_poly.type
_entity_poly.pdbx_seq_one_letter_code
_entity_poly.pdbx_strand_id
1 'polypeptide(L)'
;MRRAMLLLVGLLVISTLGAAVLAAAVAGMAVPGGGQSGGQTATGEAADARASGRALASIPPTWLDLYRQAAATCPGLPWTVLAGIGTVESDNGQSSAAGVRSGANFAGAEGPMQFEPSTFSSYAVVGPGGADPPSPYDPVDAVYSAAHLLCVDGGGDPSTVAAAIYAYNHSSDYVAQVLSLASSYGAAAGTGQR
;
A
#
# COMPACT_ATOMS: atom_id res chain seq x y z
N MET A 1 31.80 27.46 -23.91
CA MET A 1 32.38 26.13 -23.60
C MET A 1 32.52 25.99 -22.10
N ARG A 2 31.77 25.05 -21.50
CA ARG A 2 32.10 24.25 -20.30
C ARG A 2 30.87 23.39 -20.00
N ARG A 3 30.91 22.16 -20.50
CA ARG A 3 29.98 21.08 -20.15
C ARG A 3 30.41 20.54 -18.78
N ALA A 4 29.48 20.31 -17.87
CA ALA A 4 29.65 19.41 -16.74
C ALA A 4 28.23 19.02 -16.27
N MET A 5 27.69 17.85 -16.56
CA MET A 5 28.05 16.48 -16.14
C MET A 5 27.00 16.02 -15.12
N LEU A 6 26.15 15.11 -15.59
CA LEU A 6 25.12 14.42 -14.82
C LEU A 6 25.75 13.73 -13.60
N LEU A 7 25.09 13.83 -12.45
CA LEU A 7 25.29 12.90 -11.33
C LEU A 7 23.99 12.11 -11.14
N LEU A 8 23.95 10.95 -11.81
CA LEU A 8 23.09 9.84 -11.46
C LEU A 8 23.55 9.31 -10.09
N VAL A 9 22.78 9.54 -9.04
CA VAL A 9 22.94 8.83 -7.77
C VAL A 9 21.82 7.80 -7.70
N GLY A 10 22.04 6.66 -8.38
CA GLY A 10 21.32 5.44 -8.07
C GLY A 10 21.93 4.86 -6.80
N LEU A 11 21.25 4.99 -5.66
CA LEU A 11 21.64 4.31 -4.44
C LEU A 11 20.74 3.10 -4.21
N LEU A 12 21.31 1.96 -4.54
CA LEU A 12 20.88 0.61 -4.20
C LEU A 12 20.71 0.48 -2.68
N VAL A 13 19.50 0.21 -2.19
CA VAL A 13 19.28 -0.21 -0.80
C VAL A 13 18.88 -1.68 -0.79
N ILE A 14 19.87 -2.54 -0.63
CA ILE A 14 19.66 -3.93 -0.24
C ILE A 14 19.29 -3.90 1.24
N SER A 15 18.06 -4.25 1.59
CA SER A 15 17.67 -4.55 2.98
C SER A 15 17.02 -5.93 3.01
N THR A 16 17.85 -6.94 3.27
CA THR A 16 17.43 -8.30 3.58
C THR A 16 17.17 -8.43 5.08
N LEU A 17 15.89 -8.50 5.46
CA LEU A 17 15.41 -9.21 6.65
C LEU A 17 14.17 -9.97 6.16
N GLY A 18 14.10 -11.29 6.11
CA GLY A 18 14.46 -12.24 7.15
C GLY A 18 13.19 -13.05 7.41
N ALA A 19 12.91 -14.02 6.55
CA ALA A 19 11.71 -14.85 6.62
C ALA A 19 11.74 -15.75 7.86
N ALA A 20 10.68 -15.72 8.66
CA ALA A 20 10.36 -16.75 9.64
C ALA A 20 8.96 -17.29 9.35
N VAL A 21 8.91 -18.44 8.67
CA VAL A 21 7.70 -19.24 8.48
C VAL A 21 7.61 -20.20 9.66
N LEU A 22 6.54 -20.10 10.44
CA LEU A 22 6.11 -21.16 11.37
C LEU A 22 4.78 -21.71 10.89
N ALA A 23 4.85 -22.88 10.26
CA ALA A 23 3.69 -23.70 9.95
C ALA A 23 3.34 -24.55 11.19
N ALA A 24 2.11 -24.45 11.67
CA ALA A 24 1.52 -25.41 12.59
C ALA A 24 0.31 -26.05 11.93
N ALA A 25 0.42 -27.36 11.66
CA ALA A 25 -0.66 -28.20 11.19
C ALA A 25 -1.55 -28.62 12.38
N VAL A 26 -2.87 -28.54 12.21
CA VAL A 26 -3.84 -29.33 12.99
C VAL A 26 -4.88 -29.92 12.06
N ALA A 27 -5.06 -31.24 12.20
CA ALA A 27 -5.93 -32.07 11.39
C ALA A 27 -7.31 -32.26 12.05
N GLY A 28 -8.36 -32.23 11.23
CA GLY A 28 -9.54 -33.08 11.32
C GLY A 28 -10.67 -32.66 12.26
N MET A 29 -11.88 -32.49 11.71
CA MET A 29 -13.11 -33.24 12.04
C MET A 29 -14.18 -32.84 11.01
N ALA A 30 -14.71 -33.83 10.28
CA ALA A 30 -15.75 -33.66 9.26
C ALA A 30 -17.15 -33.71 9.87
N VAL A 31 -18.05 -32.84 9.41
CA VAL A 31 -19.51 -32.93 9.63
C VAL A 31 -20.20 -32.74 8.27
N PRO A 32 -21.05 -33.67 7.79
CA PRO A 32 -21.86 -33.46 6.61
C PRO A 32 -23.25 -32.94 7.02
N GLY A 33 -23.75 -31.91 6.33
CA GLY A 33 -25.13 -31.48 6.54
C GLY A 33 -25.58 -30.32 5.65
N GLY A 34 -26.44 -30.64 4.67
CA GLY A 34 -27.55 -29.79 4.21
C GLY A 34 -27.20 -28.60 3.32
N GLY A 35 -27.65 -28.65 2.07
CA GLY A 35 -27.38 -27.61 1.08
C GLY A 35 -28.24 -26.34 1.19
N GLN A 36 -27.93 -25.38 0.32
CA GLN A 36 -28.91 -24.66 -0.48
C GLN A 36 -28.23 -23.92 -1.63
N SER A 37 -28.90 -24.02 -2.78
CA SER A 37 -28.64 -23.36 -4.05
C SER A 37 -28.81 -21.84 -3.93
N GLY A 38 -27.92 -21.09 -4.55
CA GLY A 38 -27.99 -19.64 -4.69
C GLY A 38 -26.85 -19.16 -5.58
N GLY A 39 -26.93 -19.45 -6.88
CA GLY A 39 -26.01 -18.91 -7.87
C GLY A 39 -26.11 -17.38 -7.90
N GLN A 40 -25.06 -16.71 -7.44
CA GLN A 40 -24.83 -15.29 -7.69
C GLN A 40 -23.63 -15.17 -8.61
N THR A 41 -23.89 -14.70 -9.82
CA THR A 41 -22.91 -14.27 -10.80
C THR A 41 -22.15 -13.09 -10.20
N ALA A 42 -20.99 -13.36 -9.62
CA ALA A 42 -20.09 -12.30 -9.16
C ALA A 42 -19.47 -11.65 -10.40
N THR A 43 -19.94 -10.44 -10.71
CA THR A 43 -19.19 -9.50 -11.55
C THR A 43 -17.85 -9.21 -10.87
N GLY A 44 -16.78 -9.14 -11.66
CA GLY A 44 -15.38 -9.16 -11.21
C GLY A 44 -14.90 -8.01 -10.31
N GLU A 45 -15.77 -7.08 -9.90
CA GLU A 45 -15.44 -5.97 -8.99
C GLU A 45 -15.46 -6.37 -7.50
N ALA A 46 -16.19 -7.42 -7.11
CA ALA A 46 -16.39 -7.75 -5.70
C ALA A 46 -15.23 -8.52 -5.04
N ALA A 47 -14.27 -9.01 -5.82
CA ALA A 47 -13.11 -9.73 -5.30
C ALA A 47 -12.03 -8.77 -4.75
N ASP A 48 -11.90 -7.58 -5.34
CA ASP A 48 -10.96 -6.53 -4.90
C ASP A 48 -11.40 -5.84 -3.59
N ALA A 49 -12.69 -5.98 -3.24
CA ALA A 49 -13.28 -5.35 -2.05
C ALA A 49 -13.00 -6.08 -0.72
N ARG A 50 -12.65 -7.38 -0.73
CA ARG A 50 -12.46 -8.15 0.51
C ARG A 50 -10.97 -8.25 0.87
N ALA A 51 -10.63 -7.84 2.09
CA ALA A 51 -9.30 -8.05 2.66
C ALA A 51 -9.04 -9.55 2.89
N SER A 52 -7.86 -10.02 2.53
CA SER A 52 -7.41 -11.38 2.80
C SER A 52 -7.16 -11.60 4.30
N GLY A 53 -7.07 -12.86 4.73
CA GLY A 53 -6.67 -13.18 6.10
C GLY A 53 -5.28 -12.63 6.45
N ARG A 54 -4.38 -12.52 5.46
CA ARG A 54 -3.08 -11.87 5.63
C ARG A 54 -3.24 -10.38 5.89
N ALA A 55 -4.04 -9.66 5.09
CA ALA A 55 -4.29 -8.23 5.31
C ALA A 55 -4.84 -7.97 6.71
N LEU A 56 -5.83 -8.76 7.15
CA LEU A 56 -6.42 -8.64 8.49
C LEU A 56 -5.44 -8.96 9.63
N ALA A 57 -4.43 -9.80 9.38
CA ALA A 57 -3.42 -10.16 10.37
C ALA A 57 -2.24 -9.17 10.44
N SER A 58 -1.88 -8.53 9.33
CA SER A 58 -0.70 -7.66 9.25
C SER A 58 -0.99 -6.17 9.25
N ILE A 59 -2.18 -5.73 8.83
CA ILE A 59 -2.54 -4.31 8.76
C ILE A 59 -3.42 -3.97 9.97
N PRO A 60 -3.05 -2.99 10.80
CA PRO A 60 -3.91 -2.56 11.89
C PRO A 60 -5.29 -2.11 11.35
N PRO A 61 -6.41 -2.42 12.04
CA PRO A 61 -7.75 -2.14 11.50
C PRO A 61 -7.99 -0.68 11.10
N THR A 62 -7.50 0.28 11.89
CA THR A 62 -7.63 1.71 11.59
C THR A 62 -6.90 2.10 10.31
N TRP A 63 -5.74 1.49 10.03
CA TRP A 63 -4.99 1.70 8.80
C TRP A 63 -5.65 1.06 7.59
N LEU A 64 -6.19 -0.16 7.75
CA LEU A 64 -6.95 -0.83 6.69
C LEU A 64 -8.15 0.02 6.24
N ASP A 65 -8.91 0.53 7.20
CA ASP A 65 -10.05 1.40 6.91
C ASP A 65 -9.60 2.73 6.30
N LEU A 66 -8.47 3.28 6.75
CA LEU A 66 -7.89 4.50 6.20
C LEU A 66 -7.45 4.31 4.73
N TYR A 67 -6.77 3.22 4.39
CA TYR A 67 -6.38 2.92 3.01
C TYR A 67 -7.58 2.77 2.08
N ARG A 68 -8.65 2.11 2.54
CA ARG A 68 -9.88 1.97 1.77
C ARG A 68 -10.53 3.31 1.50
N GLN A 69 -10.63 4.17 2.51
CA GLN A 69 -11.23 5.49 2.37
C GLN A 69 -10.40 6.40 1.47
N ALA A 70 -9.08 6.43 1.66
CA ALA A 70 -8.18 7.24 0.84
C ALA A 70 -8.15 6.76 -0.61
N ALA A 71 -8.04 5.45 -0.86
CA ALA A 71 -8.06 4.90 -2.21
C ALA A 71 -9.37 5.20 -2.95
N ALA A 72 -10.51 5.24 -2.24
CA ALA A 72 -11.81 5.59 -2.83
C ALA A 72 -11.88 7.03 -3.39
N THR A 73 -10.93 7.91 -3.03
CA THR A 73 -10.82 9.25 -3.64
C THR A 73 -10.28 9.21 -5.07
N CYS A 74 -9.68 8.09 -5.49
CA CYS A 74 -9.18 7.87 -6.84
C CYS A 74 -9.88 6.67 -7.49
N PRO A 75 -10.81 6.89 -8.44
CA PRO A 75 -11.49 5.81 -9.14
C PRO A 75 -10.50 4.80 -9.75
N GLY A 76 -10.65 3.53 -9.39
CA GLY A 76 -9.83 2.42 -9.89
C GLY A 76 -8.52 2.18 -9.15
N LEU A 77 -8.12 3.04 -8.20
CA LEU A 77 -6.93 2.80 -7.38
C LEU A 77 -7.22 1.68 -6.36
N PRO A 78 -6.53 0.53 -6.41
CA PRO A 78 -6.77 -0.54 -5.46
C PRO A 78 -6.27 -0.14 -4.06
N TRP A 79 -7.11 -0.27 -3.03
CA TRP A 79 -6.69 0.00 -1.64
C TRP A 79 -5.49 -0.87 -1.22
N THR A 80 -5.36 -2.05 -1.83
CA THR A 80 -4.25 -2.99 -1.62
C THR A 80 -2.91 -2.44 -2.09
N VAL A 81 -2.88 -1.61 -3.15
CA VAL A 81 -1.67 -0.91 -3.61
C VAL A 81 -1.23 0.13 -2.59
N LEU A 82 -2.17 0.95 -2.12
CA LEU A 82 -1.90 1.97 -1.11
C LEU A 82 -1.43 1.34 0.22
N ALA A 83 -2.07 0.24 0.63
CA ALA A 83 -1.64 -0.55 1.78
C ALA A 83 -0.27 -1.21 1.57
N GLY A 84 0.02 -1.69 0.35
CA GLY A 84 1.33 -2.23 -0.01
C GLY A 84 2.44 -1.21 0.18
N ILE A 85 2.23 0.02 -0.29
CA ILE A 85 3.15 1.15 -0.08
C ILE A 85 3.32 1.41 1.42
N GLY A 86 2.23 1.61 2.17
CA GLY A 86 2.35 1.92 3.61
C GLY A 86 3.00 0.80 4.44
N THR A 87 2.84 -0.47 4.05
CA THR A 87 3.59 -1.58 4.65
C THR A 87 5.09 -1.46 4.36
N VAL A 88 5.49 -1.19 3.11
CA VAL A 88 6.91 -1.07 2.73
C VAL A 88 7.56 0.14 3.41
N GLU A 89 6.87 1.27 3.48
CA GLU A 89 7.43 2.51 4.03
C GLU A 89 7.62 2.45 5.53
N SER A 90 6.68 1.88 6.28
CA SER A 90 6.71 1.99 7.75
C SER A 90 5.97 0.90 8.52
N ASP A 91 5.70 -0.25 7.91
CA ASP A 91 4.85 -1.28 8.50
C ASP A 91 3.48 -0.71 8.91
N ASN A 92 2.82 0.02 8.00
CA ASN A 92 1.55 0.70 8.25
C ASN A 92 1.63 1.67 9.43
N GLY A 93 2.68 2.48 9.44
CA GLY A 93 3.01 3.43 10.48
C GLY A 93 3.51 2.81 11.78
N GLN A 94 3.62 1.49 11.93
CA GLN A 94 3.97 0.85 13.20
C GLN A 94 5.47 0.90 13.52
N SER A 95 6.31 1.11 12.50
CA SER A 95 7.77 1.18 12.66
C SER A 95 8.22 2.32 13.58
N SER A 96 9.31 2.07 14.32
CA SER A 96 10.02 3.07 15.12
C SER A 96 11.26 3.63 14.41
N ALA A 97 11.43 3.30 13.12
CA ALA A 97 12.54 3.82 12.31
C ALA A 97 12.52 5.35 12.22
N ALA A 98 13.68 5.94 11.95
CA ALA A 98 13.83 7.37 11.75
C ALA A 98 12.92 7.84 10.59
N GLY A 99 12.32 9.03 10.73
CA GLY A 99 11.41 9.60 9.74
C GLY A 99 9.94 9.30 10.01
N VAL A 100 9.60 8.13 10.56
CA VAL A 100 8.20 7.66 10.63
C VAL A 100 7.33 8.52 11.55
N ARG A 101 7.83 8.91 12.72
CA ARG A 101 7.06 9.66 13.74
C ARG A 101 7.44 11.12 13.87
N SER A 102 8.67 11.47 13.49
CA SER A 102 9.22 12.82 13.59
C SER A 102 10.56 12.91 12.87
N GLY A 103 10.88 14.11 12.37
CA GLY A 103 12.12 14.34 11.64
C GLY A 103 12.16 13.52 10.35
N ALA A 104 13.35 13.40 9.77
CA ALA A 104 13.54 12.66 8.53
C ALA A 104 14.41 11.42 8.73
N ASN A 105 14.26 10.44 7.83
CA ASN A 105 15.24 9.38 7.68
C ASN A 105 16.55 9.91 7.05
N PHE A 106 17.55 9.05 6.84
CA PHE A 106 18.85 9.46 6.27
C PHE A 106 18.77 10.04 4.85
N ALA A 107 17.68 9.79 4.12
CA ALA A 107 17.42 10.27 2.78
C ALA A 107 16.52 11.53 2.76
N GLY A 108 16.11 12.04 3.92
CA GLY A 108 15.24 13.21 4.03
C GLY A 108 13.74 12.89 4.00
N ALA A 109 13.33 11.62 4.00
CA ALA A 109 11.92 11.25 3.93
C ALA A 109 11.23 11.24 5.29
N GLU A 110 9.96 11.69 5.31
CA GLU A 110 9.20 12.06 6.50
C GLU A 110 7.84 11.36 6.56
N GLY A 111 7.41 11.01 7.78
CA GLY A 111 6.09 10.46 8.05
C GLY A 111 5.94 8.96 7.76
N PRO A 112 4.79 8.36 8.09
CA PRO A 112 4.55 6.94 7.88
C PRO A 112 4.44 6.54 6.40
N MET A 113 4.20 7.50 5.50
CA MET A 113 4.25 7.27 4.06
C MET A 113 5.60 7.69 3.45
N GLN A 114 6.58 8.05 4.30
CA GLN A 114 7.97 8.37 3.95
C GLN A 114 8.09 9.30 2.75
N PHE A 115 7.35 10.42 2.80
CA PHE A 115 7.38 11.42 1.75
C PHE A 115 8.70 12.18 1.74
N GLU A 116 9.21 12.45 0.55
CA GLU A 116 10.16 13.54 0.38
C GLU A 116 9.43 14.89 0.58
N PRO A 117 10.03 15.89 1.29
CA PRO A 117 9.33 17.11 1.68
C PRO A 117 8.74 17.92 0.51
N SER A 118 9.44 18.02 -0.62
CA SER A 118 8.95 18.76 -1.79
C SER A 118 7.79 18.04 -2.48
N THR A 119 7.83 16.71 -2.50
CA THR A 119 6.72 15.87 -2.96
C THR A 119 5.51 16.08 -2.06
N PHE A 120 5.65 15.98 -0.74
CA PHE A 120 4.51 16.23 0.16
C PHE A 120 3.94 17.63 -0.07
N SER A 121 4.77 18.67 -0.12
CA SER A 121 4.32 20.05 -0.39
C SER A 121 3.50 20.19 -1.69
N SER A 122 3.81 19.40 -2.72
CA SER A 122 3.15 19.47 -4.03
C SER A 122 1.83 18.69 -4.09
N TYR A 123 1.71 17.61 -3.30
CA TYR A 123 0.58 16.68 -3.37
C TYR A 123 -0.26 16.63 -2.10
N ALA A 124 0.14 17.33 -1.04
CA ALA A 124 -0.52 17.30 0.25
C ALA A 124 -2.00 17.69 0.14
N VAL A 125 -2.84 16.89 0.76
CA VAL A 125 -4.26 17.17 0.96
C VAL A 125 -4.59 17.00 2.43
N VAL A 126 -5.51 17.82 2.94
CA VAL A 126 -6.09 17.61 4.26
C VAL A 126 -7.08 16.45 4.13
N GLY A 127 -6.73 15.31 4.71
CA GLY A 127 -7.64 14.18 4.76
C GLY A 127 -8.83 14.46 5.69
N PRO A 128 -9.97 13.76 5.56
CA PRO A 128 -11.10 13.93 6.46
C PRO A 128 -10.71 13.66 7.93
N GLY A 129 -10.67 14.73 8.74
CA GLY A 129 -10.25 14.66 10.14
C GLY A 129 -8.74 14.66 10.36
N GLY A 130 -7.95 14.92 9.33
CA GLY A 130 -6.50 15.13 9.42
C GLY A 130 -6.13 16.51 9.96
N ALA A 131 -4.84 16.84 9.91
CA ALA A 131 -4.33 18.10 10.40
C ALA A 131 -4.59 19.24 9.38
N ASP A 132 -4.75 20.45 9.91
CA ASP A 132 -4.85 21.66 9.09
C ASP A 132 -3.88 22.72 9.64
N PRO A 133 -2.78 23.05 8.92
CA PRO A 133 -2.40 22.56 7.58
C PRO A 133 -2.02 21.07 7.55
N PRO A 134 -2.03 20.43 6.36
CA PRO A 134 -1.75 19.00 6.25
C PRO A 134 -0.30 18.70 6.67
N SER A 135 -0.11 17.57 7.34
CA SER A 135 1.19 17.17 7.90
C SER A 135 1.60 15.80 7.38
N PRO A 136 2.88 15.58 6.97
CA PRO A 136 3.32 14.24 6.58
C PRO A 136 3.34 13.30 7.79
N TYR A 137 3.31 13.82 9.03
CA TYR A 137 3.28 13.01 10.26
C TYR A 137 1.87 12.72 10.77
N ASP A 138 0.84 13.38 10.22
CA ASP A 138 -0.54 12.97 10.47
C ASP A 138 -0.87 11.77 9.58
N PRO A 139 -1.23 10.59 10.14
CA PRO A 139 -1.49 9.41 9.32
C PRO A 139 -2.58 9.60 8.28
N VAL A 140 -3.62 10.38 8.60
CA VAL A 140 -4.75 10.60 7.68
C VAL A 140 -4.25 11.43 6.50
N ASP A 141 -3.61 12.57 6.74
CA ASP A 141 -3.07 13.41 5.66
C ASP A 141 -2.02 12.66 4.83
N ALA A 142 -1.13 11.92 5.46
CA ALA A 142 -0.09 11.16 4.77
C ALA A 142 -0.70 10.13 3.81
N VAL A 143 -1.69 9.35 4.25
CA VAL A 143 -2.30 8.31 3.41
C VAL A 143 -3.18 8.92 2.31
N TYR A 144 -3.93 9.98 2.59
CA TYR A 144 -4.71 10.67 1.56
C TYR A 144 -3.83 11.38 0.52
N SER A 145 -2.71 11.96 0.95
CA SER A 145 -1.73 12.57 0.04
C SER A 145 -1.05 11.53 -0.84
N ALA A 146 -0.76 10.34 -0.31
CA ALA A 146 -0.23 9.22 -1.10
C ALA A 146 -1.26 8.72 -2.13
N ALA A 147 -2.53 8.62 -1.76
CA ALA A 147 -3.60 8.30 -2.71
C ALA A 147 -3.72 9.35 -3.82
N HIS A 148 -3.66 10.64 -3.46
CA HIS A 148 -3.71 11.75 -4.41
C HIS A 148 -2.52 11.72 -5.40
N LEU A 149 -1.29 11.55 -4.91
CA LEU A 149 -0.09 11.40 -5.73
C LEU A 149 -0.24 10.25 -6.73
N LEU A 150 -0.57 9.05 -6.24
CA LEU A 150 -0.78 7.88 -7.10
C LEU A 150 -1.87 8.15 -8.15
N CYS A 151 -2.93 8.85 -7.78
CA CYS A 151 -4.01 9.16 -8.71
C CYS A 151 -3.54 10.06 -9.86
N VAL A 152 -2.78 11.11 -9.54
CA VAL A 152 -2.19 12.01 -10.54
C VAL A 152 -1.27 11.25 -11.49
N ASP A 153 -0.53 10.27 -10.98
CA ASP A 153 0.40 9.44 -11.75
C ASP A 153 -0.26 8.26 -12.49
N GLY A 154 -1.60 8.16 -12.47
CA GLY A 154 -2.34 7.12 -13.20
C GLY A 154 -2.52 5.81 -12.44
N GLY A 155 -2.43 5.82 -11.12
CA GLY A 155 -2.62 4.65 -10.25
C GLY A 155 -4.03 4.05 -10.30
N GLY A 156 -5.01 4.79 -10.83
CA GLY A 156 -6.38 4.32 -11.02
C GLY A 156 -6.60 3.42 -12.26
N ASP A 157 -5.63 3.36 -13.18
CA ASP A 157 -5.70 2.50 -14.36
C ASP A 157 -4.76 1.29 -14.18
N PRO A 158 -5.27 0.04 -14.27
CA PRO A 158 -4.46 -1.17 -14.14
C PRO A 158 -3.25 -1.24 -15.09
N SER A 159 -3.30 -0.58 -16.25
CA SER A 159 -2.21 -0.52 -17.22
C SER A 159 -1.09 0.43 -16.82
N THR A 160 -1.36 1.40 -15.94
CA THR A 160 -0.38 2.42 -15.50
C THR A 160 -0.06 2.36 -14.00
N VAL A 161 -0.77 1.54 -13.22
CA VAL A 161 -0.54 1.41 -11.76
C VAL A 161 0.93 1.10 -11.39
N ALA A 162 1.61 0.25 -12.16
CA ALA A 162 3.02 -0.05 -11.94
C ALA A 162 3.93 1.16 -12.19
N ALA A 163 3.58 2.01 -13.17
CA ALA A 163 4.30 3.24 -13.46
C ALA A 163 4.07 4.29 -12.36
N ALA A 164 2.84 4.39 -11.83
CA ALA A 164 2.53 5.26 -10.69
C ALA A 164 3.31 4.86 -9.43
N ILE A 165 3.41 3.56 -9.14
CA ILE A 165 4.24 3.06 -8.02
C ILE A 165 5.72 3.37 -8.26
N TYR A 166 6.20 3.27 -9.51
CA TYR A 166 7.58 3.63 -9.86
C TYR A 166 7.85 5.12 -9.72
N ALA A 167 6.88 5.98 -10.03
CA ALA A 167 6.99 7.42 -9.82
C ALA A 167 7.09 7.76 -8.32
N TYR A 168 6.37 7.02 -7.47
CA TYR A 168 6.48 7.10 -6.02
C TYR A 168 7.90 6.75 -5.53
N ASN A 169 8.46 5.64 -6.04
CA ASN A 169 9.83 5.23 -5.75
C ASN A 169 10.46 4.56 -6.98
N HIS A 170 11.55 5.15 -7.50
CA HIS A 170 12.20 4.80 -8.77
C HIS A 170 13.01 3.50 -8.72
N SER A 171 12.47 2.46 -8.08
CA SER A 171 13.06 1.13 -7.92
C SER A 171 12.10 0.07 -8.45
N SER A 172 12.56 -0.73 -9.41
CA SER A 172 11.80 -1.88 -9.92
C SER A 172 11.51 -2.91 -8.83
N ASP A 173 12.42 -3.06 -7.87
CA ASP A 173 12.25 -3.99 -6.74
C ASP A 173 11.16 -3.50 -5.79
N TYR A 174 11.09 -2.18 -5.58
CA TYR A 174 10.00 -1.56 -4.81
C TYR A 174 8.65 -1.81 -5.48
N VAL A 175 8.55 -1.56 -6.79
CA VAL A 175 7.33 -1.84 -7.56
C VAL A 175 6.90 -3.29 -7.44
N ALA A 176 7.84 -4.23 -7.64
CA ALA A 176 7.56 -5.66 -7.51
C ALA A 176 7.11 -6.04 -6.09
N GLN A 177 7.73 -5.47 -5.06
CA GLN A 177 7.37 -5.70 -3.67
C GLN A 177 5.97 -5.18 -3.33
N VAL A 178 5.65 -3.94 -3.72
CA VAL A 178 4.32 -3.35 -3.52
C VAL A 178 3.25 -4.16 -4.24
N LEU A 179 3.45 -4.52 -5.50
CA LEU A 179 2.47 -5.31 -6.26
C LEU A 179 2.28 -6.72 -5.69
N SER A 180 3.36 -7.33 -5.19
CA SER A 180 3.30 -8.63 -4.49
C SER A 180 2.48 -8.53 -3.20
N LEU A 181 2.72 -7.49 -2.38
CA LEU A 181 1.93 -7.22 -1.17
C LEU A 181 0.46 -6.96 -1.52
N ALA A 182 0.20 -6.10 -2.51
CA ALA A 182 -1.14 -5.75 -2.96
C ALA A 182 -1.94 -7.00 -3.37
N SER A 183 -1.33 -7.86 -4.19
CA SER A 183 -1.91 -9.16 -4.58
C SER A 183 -2.19 -10.05 -3.36
N SER A 184 -1.30 -10.07 -2.37
CA SER A 184 -1.49 -10.86 -1.14
C SER A 184 -2.56 -10.31 -0.18
N TYR A 185 -2.88 -9.02 -0.29
CA TYR A 185 -3.88 -8.35 0.55
C TYR A 185 -5.30 -8.45 -0.01
N GLY A 186 -5.46 -8.64 -1.32
CA GLY A 186 -6.73 -8.99 -1.94
C GLY A 186 -7.16 -10.42 -1.55
N ALA A 187 -8.44 -10.63 -1.29
CA ALA A 187 -8.96 -11.99 -1.14
C ALA A 187 -8.85 -12.74 -2.47
N ALA A 188 -8.41 -14.01 -2.42
CA ALA A 188 -8.49 -14.87 -3.59
C ALA A 188 -9.96 -14.93 -4.05
N ALA A 189 -10.21 -14.63 -5.33
CA ALA A 189 -11.50 -14.92 -5.94
C ALA A 189 -11.75 -16.41 -5.73
N GLY A 190 -12.72 -16.75 -4.87
CA GLY A 190 -12.95 -18.13 -4.47
C GLY A 190 -13.04 -19.02 -5.70
N THR A 191 -12.13 -19.99 -5.81
CA THR A 191 -12.19 -21.04 -6.82
C THR A 191 -13.44 -21.86 -6.53
N GLY A 192 -14.55 -21.45 -7.13
CA GLY A 192 -15.75 -22.28 -7.26
C GLY A 192 -15.38 -23.47 -8.12
N GLN A 193 -14.93 -24.54 -7.48
CA GLN A 193 -14.82 -25.86 -8.08
C GLN A 193 -16.23 -26.25 -8.55
N ARG A 194 -16.45 -26.21 -9.87
CA ARG A 194 -17.64 -26.79 -10.50
C ARG A 194 -17.53 -28.30 -10.53
#